data_AF-A0A922VPV5-F1
#
_entry.id   AF-A0A922VPV5-F1
#
_cell.length_a   1.000
_cell.length_b   1.000
_cell.length_c   1.000
_cell.angle_alpha   90.00
_cell.angle_beta   90.00
_cell.angle_gamma   90.00
#
_symmetry.space_group_name_H-M   'P 1'
#
loop_
_entity.id
_entity.type
_entity.pdbx_description
1 polymer ?
#
loop_
_entity_poly.entity_id
_entity_poly.type
_entity_poly.pdbx_seq_one_letter_code
_entity_poly.pdbx_strand_id
1 'polypeptide(L)'
;MCNFAAIMAGLAVADAFIIAAIVATGIAIATNSSFFAAPTAVVPYGIAMVAAFAAAGSITVASSILAQPGCANAACAAEAAAARTAMELLTAAMWAATVLGIAAAALTPIPVAGAIALIAYTVGLAGVAIAMLPVTQTVAALERCVTAAANSTVTEVVIVVSAVVSLVGIAFLLVIIGSTRNGGDENDPFNPRPSGPNPD
;
A
#
# COMPACT_ATOMS: atom_id res chain seq x y z
N MET A 1 14.02 25.30 -10.42
CA MET A 1 13.57 25.15 -9.02
C MET A 1 12.78 23.86 -8.92
N CYS A 2 12.95 23.10 -7.82
CA CYS A 2 12.23 21.84 -7.61
C CYS A 2 10.73 22.11 -7.39
N ASN A 3 9.87 21.30 -8.01
CA ASN A 3 8.42 21.42 -7.83
C ASN A 3 7.95 20.50 -6.68
N PHE A 4 8.24 20.90 -5.44
CA PHE A 4 7.83 20.15 -4.25
C PHE A 4 6.31 20.00 -4.12
N ALA A 5 5.54 21.00 -4.57
CA ALA A 5 4.09 20.92 -4.61
C ALA A 5 3.59 19.76 -5.49
N ALA A 6 4.20 19.54 -6.66
CA ALA A 6 3.86 18.41 -7.52
C ALA A 6 4.28 17.05 -6.93
N ILE A 7 5.42 16.98 -6.23
CA ILE A 7 5.86 15.75 -5.54
C ILE A 7 4.87 15.40 -4.43
N MET A 8 4.52 16.38 -3.59
CA MET A 8 3.62 16.19 -2.46
C MET A 8 2.17 15.94 -2.91
N ALA A 9 1.72 16.56 -4.00
CA ALA A 9 0.44 16.24 -4.62
C ALA A 9 0.42 14.81 -5.18
N GLY A 10 1.50 14.36 -5.83
CA GLY A 10 1.63 12.99 -6.31
C GLY A 10 1.57 11.95 -5.17
N LEU A 11 2.21 12.25 -4.05
CA LEU A 11 2.15 11.42 -2.83
C LEU A 11 0.74 11.41 -2.21
N ALA A 12 0.06 12.56 -2.13
CA ALA A 12 -1.30 12.63 -1.62
C ALA A 12 -2.31 11.85 -2.51
N VAL A 13 -2.11 11.88 -3.83
CA VAL A 13 -2.90 11.07 -4.77
C VAL A 13 -2.61 9.57 -4.58
N ALA A 14 -1.33 9.20 -4.40
CA ALA A 14 -0.96 7.82 -4.11
C ALA A 14 -1.59 7.32 -2.79
N ASP A 15 -1.60 8.15 -1.75
CA ASP A 15 -2.26 7.89 -0.46
C ASP A 15 -3.75 7.54 -0.65
N ALA A 16 -4.48 8.33 -1.44
CA ALA A 16 -5.89 8.08 -1.73
C ALA A 16 -6.10 6.74 -2.46
N PHE A 17 -5.24 6.42 -3.43
CA PHE A 17 -5.30 5.16 -4.16
C PHE A 17 -4.93 3.95 -3.30
N ILE A 18 -3.96 4.08 -2.39
CA ILE A 18 -3.61 3.03 -1.42
C ILE A 18 -4.80 2.76 -0.50
N ILE A 19 -5.47 3.80 0.02
CA ILE A 19 -6.68 3.64 0.83
C ILE A 19 -7.77 2.92 0.02
N ALA A 20 -8.02 3.36 -1.22
CA ALA A 20 -9.02 2.72 -2.08
C ALA A 20 -8.69 1.24 -2.33
N ALA A 21 -7.42 0.91 -2.55
CA ALA A 21 -6.96 -0.46 -2.71
C ALA A 21 -7.18 -1.30 -1.45
N ILE A 22 -6.85 -0.77 -0.27
CA ILE A 22 -7.06 -1.43 1.02
C ILE A 22 -8.56 -1.68 1.26
N VAL A 23 -9.40 -0.66 1.08
CA VAL A 23 -10.85 -0.77 1.29
C VAL A 23 -11.47 -1.77 0.33
N ALA A 24 -11.15 -1.69 -0.95
CA ALA A 24 -11.67 -2.61 -1.97
C ALA A 24 -11.19 -4.06 -1.72
N THR A 25 -9.95 -4.24 -1.26
CA THR A 25 -9.43 -5.55 -0.84
C THR A 25 -10.18 -6.06 0.40
N GLY A 26 -10.42 -5.21 1.39
CA GLY A 26 -11.20 -5.56 2.58
C GLY A 26 -12.64 -5.97 2.24
N ILE A 27 -13.27 -5.29 1.29
CA ILE A 27 -14.60 -5.67 0.77
C ILE A 27 -14.55 -7.01 0.04
N ALA A 28 -13.52 -7.25 -0.78
CA ALA A 28 -13.32 -8.56 -1.41
C ALA A 28 -13.20 -9.68 -0.35
N ILE A 29 -12.49 -9.41 0.75
CA ILE A 29 -12.35 -10.34 1.89
C ILE A 29 -13.67 -10.57 2.62
N ALA A 30 -14.36 -9.50 2.98
CA ALA A 30 -15.61 -9.61 3.73
C ALA A 30 -16.73 -10.30 2.94
N THR A 31 -16.72 -10.19 1.61
CA THR A 31 -17.76 -10.76 0.75
C THR A 31 -17.52 -12.22 0.38
N ASN A 32 -16.37 -12.82 0.72
CA ASN A 32 -16.08 -14.23 0.46
C ASN A 32 -15.20 -14.91 1.52
N SER A 33 -15.74 -15.92 2.20
CA SER A 33 -14.96 -16.86 3.02
C SER A 33 -14.25 -17.95 2.20
N SER A 34 -14.62 -18.15 0.93
CA SER A 34 -14.04 -19.12 -0.01
C SER A 34 -13.68 -18.42 -1.34
N PHE A 35 -12.49 -17.86 -1.39
CA PHE A 35 -12.20 -16.61 -2.10
C PHE A 35 -12.38 -16.53 -3.64
N PHE A 36 -12.66 -17.61 -4.38
CA PHE A 36 -12.66 -17.54 -5.86
C PHE A 36 -13.76 -18.31 -6.61
N ALA A 37 -14.85 -18.70 -5.94
CA ALA A 37 -16.03 -19.24 -6.63
C ALA A 37 -17.18 -18.24 -6.80
N ALA A 38 -17.22 -17.14 -6.02
CA ALA A 38 -18.34 -16.21 -6.06
C ALA A 38 -18.04 -14.94 -6.91
N PRO A 39 -18.90 -14.60 -7.89
CA PRO A 39 -18.75 -13.43 -8.75
C PRO A 39 -18.65 -12.08 -8.02
N THR A 40 -19.09 -12.03 -6.76
CA THR A 40 -19.21 -10.81 -5.95
C THR A 40 -17.88 -10.25 -5.44
N ALA A 41 -16.82 -11.06 -5.31
CA ALA A 41 -15.48 -10.57 -4.89
C ALA A 41 -14.57 -10.16 -6.04
N VAL A 42 -14.86 -10.59 -7.27
CA VAL A 42 -14.02 -10.31 -8.46
C VAL A 42 -13.97 -8.82 -8.76
N VAL A 43 -15.13 -8.13 -8.67
CA VAL A 43 -15.22 -6.69 -8.98
C VAL A 43 -14.47 -5.84 -7.94
N PRO A 44 -14.70 -5.99 -6.61
CA PRO A 44 -13.93 -5.28 -5.60
C PRO A 44 -12.43 -5.56 -5.70
N TYR A 45 -12.03 -6.80 -5.97
CA TYR A 45 -10.61 -7.15 -6.11
C TYR A 45 -9.97 -6.51 -7.35
N GLY A 46 -10.66 -6.49 -8.49
CA GLY A 46 -10.20 -5.79 -9.68
C GLY A 46 -10.03 -4.29 -9.45
N ILE A 47 -10.96 -3.66 -8.73
CA ILE A 47 -10.84 -2.25 -8.33
C ILE A 47 -9.62 -2.05 -7.43
N ALA A 48 -9.37 -2.95 -6.49
CA ALA A 48 -8.20 -2.87 -5.62
C ALA A 48 -6.88 -2.93 -6.41
N MET A 49 -6.79 -3.81 -7.40
CA MET A 49 -5.63 -3.90 -8.27
C MET A 49 -5.41 -2.63 -9.09
N VAL A 50 -6.46 -2.10 -9.73
CA VAL A 50 -6.36 -0.86 -10.51
C VAL A 50 -5.94 0.31 -9.63
N ALA A 51 -6.48 0.42 -8.43
CA ALA A 51 -6.08 1.43 -7.46
C ALA A 51 -4.60 1.27 -7.04
N ALA A 52 -4.15 0.04 -6.80
CA ALA A 52 -2.75 -0.24 -6.49
C ALA A 52 -1.79 0.15 -7.64
N PHE A 53 -2.18 -0.11 -8.89
CA PHE A 53 -1.42 0.36 -10.06
C PHE A 53 -1.41 1.88 -10.19
N ALA A 54 -2.54 2.54 -9.94
CA ALA A 54 -2.62 3.99 -9.97
C ALA A 54 -1.72 4.63 -8.90
N ALA A 55 -1.69 4.07 -7.68
CA ALA A 55 -0.76 4.47 -6.64
C ALA A 55 0.71 4.31 -7.06
N ALA A 56 1.08 3.14 -7.61
CA ALA A 56 2.44 2.90 -8.09
C ALA A 56 2.85 3.91 -9.18
N GLY A 57 1.93 4.22 -10.10
CA GLY A 57 2.12 5.24 -11.13
C GLY A 57 2.35 6.63 -10.53
N SER A 58 1.51 7.05 -9.58
CA SER A 58 1.64 8.35 -8.90
C SER A 58 2.96 8.48 -8.13
N ILE A 59 3.40 7.43 -7.43
CA ILE A 59 4.70 7.41 -6.71
C ILE A 59 5.86 7.48 -7.71
N THR A 60 5.77 6.77 -8.84
CA THR A 60 6.79 6.79 -9.90
C THR A 60 6.91 8.18 -10.54
N VAL A 61 5.78 8.86 -10.78
CA VAL A 61 5.79 10.24 -11.27
C VAL A 61 6.46 11.16 -10.23
N ALA A 62 6.07 11.06 -8.96
CA ALA A 62 6.68 11.86 -7.90
C ALA A 62 8.19 11.59 -7.75
N SER A 63 8.64 10.35 -7.86
CA SER A 63 10.07 10.00 -7.81
C SER A 63 10.84 10.57 -9.02
N SER A 64 10.24 10.54 -10.21
CA SER A 64 10.84 11.11 -11.43
C SER A 64 11.04 12.63 -11.33
N ILE A 65 10.12 13.35 -10.68
CA ILE A 65 10.24 14.79 -10.44
C ILE A 65 11.36 15.06 -9.42
N LEU A 66 11.45 14.26 -8.35
CA LEU A 66 12.52 14.37 -7.34
C LEU A 66 13.91 14.07 -7.91
N ALA A 67 14.00 13.24 -8.95
CA ALA A 67 15.24 12.93 -9.64
C ALA A 67 15.75 14.06 -10.53
N GLN A 68 14.93 15.09 -10.82
CA GLN A 68 15.33 16.17 -11.70
C GLN A 68 16.49 17.00 -11.10
N PRO A 69 17.38 17.55 -11.96
CA PRO A 69 18.51 18.37 -11.50
C PRO A 69 18.07 19.63 -10.74
N GLY A 70 16.85 20.11 -10.97
CA GLY A 70 16.28 21.24 -10.22
C GLY A 70 16.00 20.94 -8.74
N CYS A 71 16.02 19.67 -8.33
CA CYS A 71 15.89 19.22 -6.94
C CYS A 71 17.24 18.88 -6.28
N ALA A 72 18.34 18.96 -7.03
CA ALA A 72 19.67 18.81 -6.48
C ALA A 72 20.14 20.13 -5.86
N ASN A 73 20.26 20.17 -4.53
CA ASN A 73 20.87 21.28 -3.81
C ASN A 73 22.07 20.75 -3.00
N ALA A 74 23.26 21.29 -3.27
CA ALA A 74 24.49 20.87 -2.61
C ALA A 74 24.46 21.11 -1.08
N ALA A 75 23.73 22.13 -0.62
CA ALA A 75 23.55 22.41 0.80
C ALA A 75 22.60 21.41 1.51
N CYS A 76 21.78 20.69 0.75
CA CYS A 76 20.78 19.73 1.26
C CYS A 76 21.02 18.31 0.71
N ALA A 77 22.28 17.96 0.45
CA ALA A 77 22.63 16.72 -0.24
C ALA A 77 22.24 15.47 0.58
N ALA A 78 22.32 15.56 1.92
CA ALA A 78 21.95 14.47 2.82
C ALA A 78 20.43 14.21 2.80
N GLU A 79 19.63 15.27 2.88
CA GLU A 79 18.17 15.22 2.81
C GLU A 79 17.70 14.75 1.43
N ALA A 80 18.37 15.19 0.36
CA ALA A 80 18.06 14.77 -1.00
C ALA A 80 18.34 13.27 -1.21
N ALA A 81 19.45 12.75 -0.67
CA ALA A 81 19.77 11.33 -0.73
C ALA A 81 18.76 10.49 0.08
N ALA A 82 18.39 10.95 1.27
CA ALA A 82 17.39 10.29 2.11
C ALA A 82 16.01 10.23 1.43
N ALA A 83 15.54 11.36 0.89
CA ALA A 83 14.26 11.44 0.19
C ALA A 83 14.24 10.55 -1.06
N ARG A 84 15.34 10.51 -1.83
CA ARG A 84 15.45 9.62 -3.01
C ARG A 84 15.42 8.16 -2.63
N THR A 85 16.22 7.76 -1.65
CA THR A 85 16.26 6.37 -1.17
C THR A 85 14.90 5.92 -0.65
N ALA A 86 14.22 6.78 0.11
CA ALA A 86 12.89 6.51 0.64
C ALA A 86 11.85 6.36 -0.48
N MET A 87 11.85 7.25 -1.47
CA MET A 87 10.96 7.19 -2.63
C MET A 87 11.22 5.96 -3.51
N GLU A 88 12.49 5.59 -3.73
CA GLU A 88 12.86 4.39 -4.48
C GLU A 88 12.39 3.12 -3.78
N LEU A 89 12.59 3.03 -2.47
CA LEU A 89 12.12 1.90 -1.66
C LEU A 89 10.59 1.80 -1.67
N LEU A 90 9.89 2.92 -1.51
CA LEU A 90 8.43 2.98 -1.56
C LEU A 90 7.90 2.56 -2.94
N THR A 91 8.54 3.04 -4.01
CA THR A 91 8.21 2.67 -5.39
C THR A 91 8.38 1.17 -5.59
N ALA A 92 9.53 0.62 -5.20
CA ALA A 92 9.83 -0.81 -5.32
C ALA A 92 8.85 -1.67 -4.49
N ALA A 93 8.54 -1.25 -3.26
CA ALA A 93 7.59 -1.93 -2.39
C ALA A 93 6.18 -1.94 -3.00
N MET A 94 5.74 -0.83 -3.59
CA MET A 94 4.44 -0.75 -4.24
C MET A 94 4.37 -1.62 -5.49
N TRP A 95 5.41 -1.63 -6.32
CA TRP A 95 5.49 -2.55 -7.46
C TRP A 95 5.50 -4.02 -7.01
N ALA A 96 6.25 -4.35 -5.96
CA ALA A 96 6.23 -5.70 -5.38
C ALA A 96 4.82 -6.09 -4.91
N ALA A 97 4.10 -5.18 -4.25
CA ALA A 97 2.70 -5.40 -3.87
C ALA A 97 1.81 -5.62 -5.10
N THR A 98 1.95 -4.83 -6.17
CA THR A 98 1.15 -5.05 -7.40
C THR A 98 1.43 -6.42 -8.04
N VAL A 99 2.68 -6.89 -8.05
CA VAL A 99 3.05 -8.23 -8.55
C VAL A 99 2.41 -9.32 -7.69
N LEU A 100 2.42 -9.17 -6.36
CA LEU A 100 1.75 -10.10 -5.45
C LEU A 100 0.23 -10.12 -5.66
N GLY A 101 -0.37 -8.96 -5.97
CA GLY A 101 -1.78 -8.88 -6.38
C GLY A 101 -2.06 -9.66 -7.67
N ILE A 102 -1.20 -9.51 -8.69
CA ILE A 102 -1.33 -10.31 -9.92
C ILE A 102 -1.15 -11.81 -9.64
N ALA A 103 -0.17 -12.18 -8.82
CA ALA A 103 0.05 -13.56 -8.44
C ALA A 103 -1.16 -14.13 -7.70
N ALA A 104 -1.77 -13.36 -6.79
CA ALA A 104 -3.01 -13.74 -6.12
C ALA A 104 -4.17 -13.94 -7.10
N ALA A 105 -4.30 -13.08 -8.13
CA ALA A 105 -5.29 -13.22 -9.21
C ALA A 105 -5.05 -14.44 -10.11
N ALA A 106 -3.78 -14.82 -10.34
CA ALA A 106 -3.41 -15.95 -11.18
C ALA A 106 -3.50 -17.30 -10.44
N LEU A 107 -3.25 -17.30 -9.13
CA LEU A 107 -3.26 -18.49 -8.27
C LEU A 107 -4.62 -18.76 -7.64
N THR A 108 -5.66 -18.02 -8.05
CA THR A 108 -7.06 -18.21 -7.67
C THR A 108 -7.62 -19.63 -7.82
N PRO A 109 -7.24 -20.45 -8.84
CA PRO A 109 -7.73 -21.83 -8.92
C PRO A 109 -7.04 -22.77 -7.92
N ILE A 110 -5.99 -22.32 -7.21
CA ILE A 110 -5.23 -23.12 -6.24
C ILE A 110 -5.47 -22.52 -4.84
N PRO A 111 -6.34 -23.11 -4.00
CA PRO A 111 -6.82 -22.47 -2.78
C PRO A 111 -5.72 -22.00 -1.83
N VAL A 112 -4.73 -22.84 -1.56
CA VAL A 112 -3.63 -22.53 -0.63
C VAL A 112 -2.69 -21.48 -1.21
N ALA A 113 -2.34 -21.57 -2.50
CA ALA A 113 -1.41 -20.64 -3.14
C ALA A 113 -2.04 -19.25 -3.33
N GLY A 114 -3.32 -19.21 -3.71
CA GLY A 114 -4.10 -17.97 -3.81
C GLY A 114 -4.25 -17.26 -2.46
N ALA A 115 -4.53 -18.00 -1.39
CA ALA A 115 -4.62 -17.44 -0.03
C ALA A 115 -3.29 -16.83 0.44
N ILE A 116 -2.17 -17.52 0.24
CA ILE A 116 -0.84 -17.01 0.60
C ILE A 116 -0.49 -15.74 -0.18
N ALA A 117 -0.74 -15.75 -1.50
CA ALA A 117 -0.48 -14.59 -2.35
C ALA A 117 -1.36 -13.39 -1.97
N LEU A 118 -2.62 -13.62 -1.56
CA LEU A 118 -3.52 -12.57 -1.08
C LEU A 118 -3.08 -12.00 0.27
N ILE A 119 -2.61 -12.84 1.19
CA ILE A 119 -2.01 -12.37 2.46
C ILE A 119 -0.75 -11.56 2.17
N ALA A 120 0.10 -12.01 1.26
CA ALA A 120 1.29 -11.27 0.87
C ALA A 120 0.94 -9.91 0.22
N TYR A 121 -0.09 -9.87 -0.63
CA TYR A 121 -0.61 -8.62 -1.22
C TYR A 121 -1.14 -7.66 -0.17
N THR A 122 -1.95 -8.14 0.78
CA THR A 122 -2.55 -7.30 1.82
C THR A 122 -1.50 -6.76 2.80
N VAL A 123 -0.54 -7.59 3.22
CA VAL A 123 0.61 -7.17 4.02
C VAL A 123 1.47 -6.17 3.26
N GLY A 124 1.68 -6.38 1.95
CA GLY A 124 2.38 -5.45 1.08
C GLY A 124 1.71 -4.08 1.03
N LEU A 125 0.40 -4.03 0.78
CA LEU A 125 -0.38 -2.79 0.78
C LEU A 125 -0.31 -2.05 2.12
N ALA A 126 -0.44 -2.77 3.23
CA ALA A 126 -0.35 -2.16 4.54
C ALA A 126 1.06 -1.66 4.87
N GLY A 127 2.09 -2.40 4.48
CA GLY A 127 3.48 -2.00 4.62
C GLY A 127 3.77 -0.71 3.86
N VAL A 128 3.27 -0.59 2.62
CA VAL A 128 3.38 0.65 1.84
C VAL A 128 2.62 1.80 2.52
N ALA A 129 1.39 1.58 2.97
CA ALA A 129 0.60 2.59 3.68
C ALA A 129 1.30 3.12 4.94
N ILE A 130 1.97 2.25 5.70
CA ILE A 130 2.77 2.62 6.87
C ILE A 130 4.03 3.39 6.46
N ALA A 131 4.65 3.04 5.34
CA ALA A 131 5.83 3.70 4.83
C ALA A 131 5.55 5.10 4.21
N MET A 132 4.30 5.44 3.88
CA MET A 132 3.95 6.76 3.33
C MET A 132 4.30 7.92 4.28
N LEU A 133 4.07 7.76 5.59
CA LEU A 133 4.40 8.80 6.57
C LEU A 133 5.90 9.12 6.65
N PRO A 134 6.82 8.15 6.85
CA PRO A 134 8.25 8.47 6.88
C PRO A 134 8.75 9.00 5.52
N VAL A 135 8.23 8.52 4.39
CA VAL A 135 8.61 9.02 3.07
C VAL A 135 8.21 10.50 2.91
N THR A 136 6.97 10.85 3.22
CA THR A 136 6.48 12.23 3.14
C THR A 136 7.22 13.16 4.10
N GLN A 137 7.61 12.68 5.29
CA GLN A 137 8.47 13.42 6.22
C GLN A 137 9.87 13.71 5.63
N THR A 138 10.50 12.75 4.95
CA THR A 138 11.81 12.97 4.32
C THR A 138 11.75 13.98 3.17
N VAL A 139 10.68 13.93 2.35
CA VAL A 139 10.46 14.92 1.28
C VAL A 139 10.19 16.31 1.85
N ALA A 140 9.38 16.40 2.92
CA ALA A 140 9.13 17.68 3.59
C ALA A 140 10.39 18.25 4.26
N ALA A 141 11.27 17.40 4.81
CA ALA A 141 12.56 17.84 5.35
C ALA A 141 13.46 18.43 4.27
N LEU A 142 13.52 17.79 3.09
CA LEU A 142 14.23 18.32 1.92
C LEU A 142 13.62 19.66 1.46
N GLU A 143 12.29 19.77 1.38
CA GLU A 143 11.61 21.02 1.04
C GLU A 143 12.00 22.13 2.01
N ARG A 144 11.93 21.88 3.33
CA ARG A 144 12.34 22.88 4.34
C ARG A 144 13.81 23.29 4.17
N CYS A 145 14.72 22.36 3.91
CA CYS A 145 16.13 22.68 3.70
C CYS A 145 16.32 23.56 2.44
N VAL A 146 15.70 23.18 1.32
CA VAL A 146 15.79 23.95 0.06
C VAL A 146 15.12 25.32 0.18
N THR A 147 14.02 25.40 0.93
CA THR A 147 13.28 26.65 1.14
C THR A 147 13.98 27.57 2.13
N ALA A 148 14.62 27.03 3.17
CA ALA A 148 15.50 27.79 4.07
C ALA A 148 16.74 28.31 3.33
N ALA A 149 17.31 27.51 2.42
CA ALA A 149 18.37 27.96 1.52
C ALA A 149 17.89 29.03 0.51
N ALA A 150 16.57 29.12 0.26
CA ALA A 150 15.95 30.04 -0.70
C ALA A 150 15.13 31.19 -0.05
N ASN A 151 15.13 31.33 1.28
CA ASN A 151 14.35 32.32 2.04
C ASN A 151 12.83 32.37 1.72
N SER A 152 12.12 31.24 1.75
CA SER A 152 10.65 31.20 1.55
C SER A 152 9.93 30.39 2.65
N THR A 153 8.62 30.57 2.82
CA THR A 153 7.76 29.86 3.80
C THR A 153 7.04 28.64 3.17
N VAL A 154 6.85 27.57 3.95
CA VAL A 154 6.36 26.22 3.52
C VAL A 154 4.90 25.98 3.96
N THR A 155 4.16 25.11 3.24
CA THR A 155 2.75 24.74 3.51
C THR A 155 2.63 23.32 4.14
N GLU A 156 1.89 23.16 5.25
CA GLU A 156 1.91 21.96 6.14
C GLU A 156 0.84 20.86 5.91
N VAL A 157 0.06 20.88 4.82
CA VAL A 157 -1.18 20.07 4.74
C VAL A 157 -0.98 18.57 4.44
N VAL A 158 0.12 18.16 3.79
CA VAL A 158 0.29 16.76 3.33
C VAL A 158 0.69 15.78 4.43
N ILE A 159 1.38 16.25 5.48
CA ILE A 159 1.84 15.39 6.59
C ILE A 159 0.64 14.75 7.32
N VAL A 160 -0.48 15.47 7.41
CA VAL A 160 -1.69 14.99 8.10
C VAL A 160 -2.37 13.86 7.32
N VAL A 161 -2.42 13.95 5.99
CA VAL A 161 -3.05 12.91 5.14
C VAL A 161 -2.25 11.61 5.21
N SER A 162 -0.93 11.68 5.12
CA SER A 162 -0.07 10.50 5.17
C SER A 162 -0.06 9.83 6.55
N ALA A 163 -0.28 10.58 7.63
CA ALA A 163 -0.48 10.01 8.96
C ALA A 163 -1.79 9.21 9.05
N VAL A 164 -2.88 9.70 8.44
CA VAL A 164 -4.15 8.97 8.36
C VAL A 164 -3.99 7.68 7.54
N VAL A 165 -3.25 7.73 6.44
CA VAL A 165 -3.01 6.55 5.59
C VAL A 165 -2.21 5.49 6.35
N SER A 166 -1.18 5.90 7.10
CA SER A 166 -0.44 4.97 7.96
C SER A 166 -1.30 4.36 9.05
N LEU A 167 -2.23 5.12 9.65
CA LEU A 167 -3.20 4.58 10.61
C LEU A 167 -4.15 3.56 9.96
N VAL A 168 -4.62 3.83 8.73
CA VAL A 168 -5.45 2.88 7.95
C VAL A 168 -4.66 1.59 7.66
N GLY A 169 -3.38 1.69 7.30
CA GLY A 169 -2.51 0.52 7.09
C GLY A 169 -2.35 -0.32 8.36
N ILE A 170 -2.12 0.31 9.51
CA ILE A 170 -2.01 -0.37 10.81
C ILE A 170 -3.34 -1.05 11.18
N ALA A 171 -4.46 -0.33 11.05
CA ALA A 171 -5.78 -0.87 11.33
C ALA A 171 -6.09 -2.09 10.45
N PHE A 172 -5.73 -2.05 9.17
CA PHE A 172 -5.91 -3.16 8.25
C PHE A 172 -5.10 -4.40 8.64
N LEU A 173 -3.84 -4.23 9.06
CA LEU A 173 -3.04 -5.34 9.60
C LEU A 173 -3.66 -5.96 10.86
N LEU A 174 -4.17 -5.13 11.78
CA LEU A 174 -4.82 -5.62 12.99
C LEU A 174 -6.09 -6.42 12.69
N VAL A 175 -6.89 -6.00 11.70
CA VAL A 175 -8.07 -6.74 11.24
C VAL A 175 -7.65 -8.09 10.63
N ILE A 176 -6.61 -8.12 9.81
CA ILE A 176 -6.11 -9.37 9.19
C ILE A 176 -5.59 -10.32 10.26
N ILE A 177 -4.71 -9.86 11.16
CA ILE A 177 -4.17 -10.69 12.27
C ILE A 177 -5.29 -11.18 13.19
N GLY A 178 -6.29 -10.34 13.46
CA GLY A 178 -7.48 -10.74 14.23
C GLY A 178 -8.29 -11.83 13.53
N SER A 179 -8.50 -11.69 12.21
CA SER A 179 -9.24 -12.68 11.41
C SER A 179 -8.50 -14.03 11.29
N THR A 180 -7.17 -14.02 11.21
CA THR A 180 -6.37 -15.26 11.15
C THR A 180 -6.22 -15.94 12.50
N ARG A 181 -6.31 -15.21 13.62
CA ARG A 181 -6.27 -15.78 14.99
C ARG A 181 -7.60 -16.33 15.48
N ASN A 182 -8.73 -15.75 15.05
CA ASN A 182 -10.08 -16.22 15.44
C ASN A 182 -10.64 -17.32 14.52
N GLY A 183 -9.96 -17.65 13.42
CA GLY A 183 -10.29 -18.79 12.55
C GLY A 183 -9.89 -20.14 13.14
N GLY A 184 -10.32 -20.42 14.38
CA GLY A 184 -10.24 -21.77 14.94
C GLY A 184 -10.99 -22.77 14.06
N ASP A 185 -10.48 -24.00 14.02
CA ASP A 185 -10.85 -25.19 13.21
C ASP A 185 -12.35 -25.52 13.00
N GLU A 186 -13.29 -24.77 13.57
CA GLU A 186 -14.73 -25.06 13.48
C GLU A 186 -15.38 -24.59 12.18
N ASN A 187 -14.74 -23.70 11.40
CA ASN A 187 -15.29 -23.18 10.14
C ASN A 187 -14.26 -23.12 9.00
N ASP A 188 -13.29 -24.04 8.95
CA ASP A 188 -12.37 -24.13 7.81
C ASP A 188 -13.10 -24.73 6.59
N PRO A 189 -13.38 -23.97 5.52
CA PRO A 189 -14.02 -24.48 4.32
C PRO A 189 -13.12 -25.44 3.52
N PHE A 190 -11.85 -25.59 3.88
CA PHE A 190 -10.88 -26.48 3.23
C PHE A 190 -10.57 -27.76 4.01
N ASN A 191 -11.11 -27.91 5.23
CA ASN A 191 -11.00 -29.13 6.02
C ASN A 191 -12.40 -29.73 6.27
N PRO A 192 -13.01 -30.42 5.29
CA PRO A 192 -14.25 -31.13 5.53
C PRO A 192 -13.96 -32.21 6.59
N ARG A 193 -14.43 -32.01 7.83
CA ARG A 193 -14.46 -33.10 8.80
C ARG A 193 -15.12 -34.30 8.11
N PRO A 194 -14.51 -35.50 8.14
CA PRO A 194 -15.20 -36.68 7.66
C PRO A 194 -16.46 -36.81 8.50
N SER A 195 -17.62 -36.61 7.87
CA SER A 195 -18.93 -36.96 8.41
C SER A 195 -19.04 -38.48 8.33
N GLY A 196 -18.24 -39.15 9.16
CA GLY A 196 -18.35 -40.57 9.44
C GLY A 196 -19.41 -40.79 10.51
N PRO A 197 -20.25 -41.83 10.37
CA PRO A 197 -21.25 -42.14 11.36
C PRO A 197 -20.55 -42.52 12.67
N ASN A 198 -21.09 -42.03 13.79
CA ASN A 198 -20.69 -42.44 15.12
C ASN A 198 -20.81 -43.98 15.21
N PRO A 199 -19.72 -44.74 15.40
CA PRO A 199 -19.84 -46.15 15.71
C PRO A 199 -20.01 -46.28 17.22
N ASP A 200 -21.21 -46.71 17.61
CA ASP A 200 -21.62 -47.36 18.87
C ASP A 200 -21.09 -46.80 20.21
#